data_AF-A0A261AYU5-F1
#
_entry.id   AF-A0A261AYU5-F1
#
_cell.length_a   1.000
_cell.length_b   1.000
_cell.length_c   1.000
_cell.angle_alpha   90.00
_cell.angle_beta   90.00
_cell.angle_gamma   90.00
#
_symmetry.space_group_name_H-M   'P 1'
#
loop_
_entity.id
_entity.type
_entity.pdbx_description
1 polymer ?
#
loop_
_entity_poly.entity_id
_entity_poly.type
_entity_poly.pdbx_seq_one_letter_code
_entity_poly.pdbx_strand_id
1 'polypeptide(L)'
;MMLQLEYPKEFIHNILFDEQPNLYKADISVLPHCHSPDTVKFNCGRNKKKKQPLPSAYYNLIAKWSGRSTSCIDRMQNVYRKINILLPSHVMNLFLGKLKTIDAQKIMAAEEFSDWYRVRSLPGIKPETIRCVLDKADLNKQFCFDEEEKLPLDFAHPKAFQFEHASFHDARWVKMPQLLTIKDVYEVRLGHSNFCCKDIGVLLRRMLESEHHMCKFFSVTFAGPFQLADVIQGVVTVKRRSNPLMFLVSPRTKNAAKIGYLTVHLDDSSLTISVTNDRDQETEARKYMELFKKEIDLTAALKNMSISDSKKKKMRKFEKMLDAEKKEATQAMLRYWNTPRE
;
A
#
# COMPACT_ATOMS: atom_id res chain seq x y z
N MET A 1 22.22 13.70 -42.92
CA MET A 1 21.88 13.75 -41.49
C MET A 1 20.70 12.80 -41.29
N MET A 2 20.99 11.54 -40.93
CA MET A 2 19.95 10.56 -40.60
C MET A 2 19.61 10.70 -39.12
N LEU A 3 18.33 10.88 -38.83
CA LEU A 3 17.80 11.03 -37.48
C LEU A 3 18.09 9.74 -36.70
N GLN A 4 19.01 9.81 -35.73
CA GLN A 4 19.23 8.73 -34.76
C GLN A 4 18.33 9.01 -33.56
N LEU A 5 17.29 8.18 -33.40
CA LEU A 5 16.41 8.24 -32.25
C LEU A 5 16.80 7.10 -31.30
N GLU A 6 17.49 7.43 -30.20
CA GLU A 6 17.61 6.52 -29.05
C GLU A 6 16.38 6.71 -28.16
N TYR A 7 15.61 5.64 -27.94
CA TYR A 7 14.51 5.63 -26.96
C TYR A 7 14.76 4.56 -25.90
N PRO A 8 15.39 4.90 -24.76
CA PRO A 8 15.59 3.96 -23.68
C PRO A 8 14.47 4.12 -22.65
N LYS A 9 13.39 3.35 -22.80
CA LYS A 9 12.46 2.99 -21.69
C LYS A 9 11.71 4.17 -21.02
N GLU A 10 11.05 5.01 -21.80
CA GLU A 10 10.21 6.10 -21.26
C GLU A 10 8.70 5.86 -21.43
N PHE A 11 8.24 4.64 -21.71
CA PHE A 11 6.81 4.39 -21.94
C PHE A 11 6.14 3.60 -20.82
N ILE A 12 4.96 4.08 -20.43
CA ILE A 12 4.03 3.36 -19.57
C ILE A 12 2.91 2.79 -20.45
N HIS A 13 2.71 1.48 -20.35
CA HIS A 13 1.64 0.79 -21.06
C HIS A 13 0.49 0.53 -20.11
N ASN A 14 -0.67 1.09 -20.42
CA ASN A 14 -1.91 0.81 -19.72
C ASN A 14 -2.78 -0.09 -20.59
N ILE A 15 -3.09 -1.27 -20.08
CA ILE A 15 -3.90 -2.25 -20.78
C ILE A 15 -5.23 -2.44 -20.06
N LEU A 16 -6.31 -2.19 -20.78
CA LEU A 16 -7.67 -2.31 -20.27
C LEU A 16 -8.33 -3.57 -20.82
N PHE A 17 -8.87 -4.42 -19.95
CA PHE A 17 -9.73 -5.54 -20.29
C PHE A 17 -11.07 -5.45 -19.56
N ASP A 18 -12.17 -5.40 -20.31
CA ASP A 18 -13.50 -5.23 -19.73
C ASP A 18 -14.64 -5.77 -20.62
N GLU A 19 -15.58 -6.52 -20.07
CA GLU A 19 -16.78 -7.00 -20.77
C GLU A 19 -17.99 -6.09 -20.45
N GLN A 20 -18.42 -5.33 -21.44
CA GLN A 20 -19.62 -4.49 -21.40
C GLN A 20 -20.82 -5.24 -22.00
N PRO A 21 -22.08 -4.88 -21.66
CA PRO A 21 -23.28 -5.65 -22.03
C PRO A 21 -23.44 -6.02 -23.51
N ASN A 22 -22.83 -5.26 -24.42
CA ASN A 22 -22.88 -5.50 -25.87
C ASN A 22 -21.50 -5.68 -26.52
N LEU A 23 -20.41 -5.64 -25.73
CA LEU A 23 -19.06 -5.53 -26.28
C LEU A 23 -18.00 -5.97 -25.27
N TYR A 24 -17.11 -6.89 -25.66
CA TYR A 24 -15.83 -7.06 -24.98
C TYR A 24 -14.84 -5.99 -25.50
N LYS A 25 -14.24 -5.25 -24.57
CA LYS A 25 -13.30 -4.16 -24.83
C LYS A 25 -11.90 -4.57 -24.37
N ALA A 26 -10.93 -4.40 -25.27
CA ALA A 26 -9.52 -4.48 -24.95
C ALA A 26 -8.82 -3.26 -25.56
N ASP A 27 -8.28 -2.37 -24.72
CA ASP A 27 -7.58 -1.17 -25.18
C ASP A 27 -6.13 -1.17 -24.68
N ILE A 28 -5.23 -0.65 -25.50
CA ILE A 28 -3.85 -0.33 -25.12
C ILE A 28 -3.70 1.18 -25.19
N SER A 29 -3.28 1.79 -24.09
CA SER A 29 -2.86 3.18 -24.05
C SER A 29 -1.36 3.23 -23.81
N VAL A 30 -0.62 3.86 -24.71
CA VAL A 30 0.82 4.10 -24.57
C VAL A 30 1.03 5.57 -24.22
N LEU A 31 1.74 5.83 -23.12
CA LEU A 31 2.03 7.17 -22.64
C LEU A 31 3.53 7.36 -22.46
N PRO A 32 4.09 8.51 -22.87
CA PRO A 32 5.43 8.90 -22.45
C PRO A 32 5.46 9.16 -20.93
N HIS A 33 6.60 8.90 -20.29
CA HIS A 33 6.77 9.01 -18.84
C HIS A 33 6.66 10.48 -18.38
N CYS A 34 7.04 11.40 -19.27
CA CYS A 34 6.92 12.84 -19.12
C CYS A 34 5.48 13.26 -19.47
N HIS A 35 4.81 13.98 -18.57
CA HIS A 35 3.40 14.40 -18.59
C HIS A 35 2.94 15.17 -19.86
N SER A 36 2.91 14.52 -21.02
CA SER A 36 2.36 15.02 -22.27
C SER A 36 0.92 14.49 -22.48
N PRO A 37 0.02 15.30 -23.08
CA PRO A 37 -1.36 14.89 -23.36
C PRO A 37 -1.53 13.84 -24.46
N ASP A 38 -0.46 13.50 -25.20
CA ASP A 38 -0.55 12.64 -26.39
C ASP A 38 -0.54 11.14 -26.01
N THR A 39 -1.70 10.63 -25.61
CA THR A 39 -1.92 9.19 -25.41
C THR A 39 -2.31 8.52 -26.72
N VAL A 40 -1.54 7.51 -27.16
CA VAL A 40 -1.95 6.66 -28.29
C VAL A 40 -2.84 5.53 -27.79
N LYS A 41 -4.08 5.48 -28.27
CA LYS A 41 -5.06 4.45 -27.90
C LYS A 41 -5.31 3.47 -29.03
N PHE A 42 -5.13 2.19 -28.77
CA PHE A 42 -5.39 1.10 -29.71
C PHE A 42 -6.55 0.24 -29.20
N ASN A 43 -7.69 0.28 -29.90
CA ASN A 43 -8.86 -0.53 -29.56
C ASN A 43 -8.84 -1.85 -30.33
N CYS A 44 -8.83 -2.97 -29.59
CA CYS A 44 -8.80 -4.32 -30.16
C CYS A 44 -10.18 -5.00 -30.16
N GLY A 45 -11.24 -4.31 -29.69
CA GLY A 45 -12.62 -4.79 -29.63
C GLY A 45 -13.37 -4.71 -30.97
N ARG A 46 -14.48 -5.44 -31.12
CA ARG A 46 -15.41 -5.29 -32.27
C ARG A 46 -16.60 -4.45 -31.85
N ASN A 47 -16.60 -3.15 -32.14
CA ASN A 47 -17.75 -2.30 -31.80
C ASN A 47 -18.99 -2.71 -32.61
N LYS A 48 -19.94 -3.43 -31.98
CA LYS A 48 -21.18 -3.87 -32.64
C LYS A 48 -22.13 -2.72 -33.00
N LYS A 49 -21.91 -1.50 -32.50
CA LYS A 49 -22.90 -0.40 -32.59
C LYS A 49 -22.42 0.92 -33.21
N LYS A 50 -21.15 1.10 -33.63
CA LYS A 50 -20.72 2.38 -34.23
C LYS A 50 -20.47 2.28 -35.74
N LYS A 51 -21.44 2.80 -36.51
CA LYS A 51 -21.25 3.40 -37.85
C LYS A 51 -20.70 4.83 -37.71
N GLN A 52 -19.56 5.02 -37.04
CA GLN A 52 -18.85 6.31 -37.10
C GLN A 52 -17.42 6.07 -37.58
N PRO A 53 -16.99 6.71 -38.67
CA PRO A 53 -15.68 6.50 -39.26
C PRO A 53 -14.64 7.23 -38.41
N LEU A 54 -13.84 6.46 -37.67
CA LEU A 54 -12.52 6.90 -37.25
C LEU A 54 -11.58 6.85 -38.48
N PRO A 55 -10.48 7.64 -38.51
CA PRO A 55 -9.60 7.72 -39.67
C PRO A 55 -9.13 6.32 -40.11
N SER A 56 -9.44 5.98 -41.37
CA SER A 56 -9.38 4.61 -41.90
C SER A 56 -8.00 3.94 -41.80
N ALA A 57 -6.91 4.72 -41.80
CA ALA A 57 -5.55 4.20 -41.76
C ALA A 57 -5.20 3.48 -40.43
N TYR A 58 -5.61 4.03 -39.28
CA TYR A 58 -5.30 3.44 -37.97
C TYR A 58 -6.06 2.12 -37.74
N TYR A 59 -7.33 2.07 -38.13
CA TYR A 59 -8.13 0.83 -38.06
C TYR A 59 -7.56 -0.26 -38.95
N ASN A 60 -7.06 0.08 -40.13
CA ASN A 60 -6.45 -0.89 -41.04
C ASN A 60 -5.17 -1.50 -40.45
N LEU A 61 -4.34 -0.70 -39.76
CA LEU A 61 -3.14 -1.19 -39.10
C LEU A 61 -3.47 -2.16 -37.96
N ILE A 62 -4.42 -1.80 -37.09
CA ILE A 62 -4.82 -2.65 -35.95
C ILE A 62 -5.57 -3.91 -36.41
N ALA A 63 -6.39 -3.81 -37.46
CA ALA A 63 -6.99 -4.98 -38.09
C ALA A 63 -5.91 -5.93 -38.65
N LYS A 64 -4.86 -5.40 -39.29
CA LYS A 64 -3.73 -6.21 -39.78
C LYS A 64 -2.93 -6.82 -38.63
N TRP A 65 -2.78 -6.12 -37.51
CA TRP A 65 -2.00 -6.58 -36.38
C TRP A 65 -2.70 -7.63 -35.51
N SER A 66 -4.02 -7.48 -35.32
CA SER A 66 -4.84 -8.37 -34.50
C SER A 66 -5.00 -9.78 -35.09
N GLY A 67 -4.84 -9.94 -36.40
CA GLY A 67 -4.98 -11.23 -37.08
C GLY A 67 -6.44 -11.67 -37.21
N ARG A 68 -6.66 -12.96 -37.50
CA ARG A 68 -7.99 -13.53 -37.79
C ARG A 68 -8.69 -14.17 -36.57
N SER A 69 -8.13 -14.08 -35.36
CA SER A 69 -8.74 -14.70 -34.18
C SER A 69 -10.11 -14.08 -33.87
N THR A 70 -11.06 -14.93 -33.47
CA THR A 70 -12.38 -14.51 -32.99
C THR A 70 -12.33 -14.04 -31.54
N SER A 71 -11.34 -14.47 -30.75
CA SER A 71 -11.16 -14.03 -29.36
C SER A 71 -10.66 -12.60 -29.30
N CYS A 72 -11.23 -11.78 -28.42
CA CYS A 72 -10.72 -10.44 -28.18
C CYS A 72 -9.36 -10.45 -27.48
N ILE A 73 -9.11 -11.43 -26.60
CA ILE A 73 -7.83 -11.55 -25.89
C ILE A 73 -6.70 -11.92 -26.85
N ASP A 74 -6.91 -12.88 -27.75
CA ASP A 74 -5.86 -13.26 -28.73
C ASP A 74 -5.51 -12.08 -29.65
N ARG A 75 -6.54 -11.38 -30.12
CA ARG A 75 -6.35 -10.18 -30.95
C ARG A 75 -5.54 -9.12 -30.22
N MET A 76 -5.86 -8.92 -28.95
CA MET A 76 -5.16 -7.99 -28.08
C MET A 76 -3.70 -8.41 -27.86
N GLN A 77 -3.45 -9.67 -27.54
CA GLN A 77 -2.11 -10.25 -27.39
C GLN A 77 -1.25 -10.03 -28.65
N ASN A 78 -1.80 -10.32 -29.83
CA ASN A 78 -1.10 -10.10 -31.10
C ASN A 78 -0.75 -8.62 -31.36
N VAL A 79 -1.67 -7.71 -31.05
CA VAL A 79 -1.43 -6.27 -31.18
C VAL A 79 -0.39 -5.81 -30.16
N TYR A 80 -0.52 -6.23 -28.90
CA TYR A 80 0.40 -5.84 -27.83
C TYR A 80 1.83 -6.30 -28.11
N ARG A 81 2.05 -7.55 -28.55
CA ARG A 81 3.40 -8.03 -28.90
C ARG A 81 4.07 -7.12 -29.94
N LYS A 82 3.32 -6.66 -30.94
CA LYS A 82 3.84 -5.72 -31.96
C LYS A 82 4.14 -4.35 -31.37
N ILE A 83 3.24 -3.84 -30.53
CA ILE A 83 3.47 -2.56 -29.84
C ILE A 83 4.70 -2.66 -28.94
N ASN A 84 4.86 -3.72 -28.16
CA ASN A 84 5.97 -3.87 -27.23
C ASN A 84 7.33 -4.01 -27.93
N ILE A 85 7.36 -4.54 -29.16
CA ILE A 85 8.58 -4.55 -30.00
C ILE A 85 8.92 -3.13 -30.48
N LEU A 86 7.92 -2.35 -30.89
CA LEU A 86 8.10 -1.00 -31.43
C LEU A 86 8.37 0.04 -30.34
N LEU A 87 7.71 -0.12 -29.20
CA LEU A 87 7.71 0.78 -28.06
C LEU A 87 7.86 -0.08 -26.80
N PRO A 88 9.08 -0.51 -26.44
CA PRO A 88 9.29 -1.28 -25.23
C PRO A 88 8.87 -0.47 -23.99
N SER A 89 8.05 -1.08 -23.13
CA SER A 89 7.61 -0.43 -21.90
C SER A 89 8.58 -0.65 -20.77
N HIS A 90 8.73 0.37 -19.92
CA HIS A 90 9.36 0.19 -18.61
C HIS A 90 8.37 -0.34 -17.57
N VAL A 91 7.09 0.04 -17.68
CA VAL A 91 6.04 -0.23 -16.69
C VAL A 91 4.74 -0.59 -17.38
N MET A 92 4.18 -1.75 -17.01
CA MET A 92 2.88 -2.19 -17.48
C MET A 92 1.86 -2.20 -16.34
N ASN A 93 0.75 -1.49 -16.56
CA ASN A 93 -0.42 -1.53 -15.68
C ASN A 93 -1.57 -2.26 -16.37
N LEU A 94 -2.18 -3.20 -15.66
CA LEU A 94 -3.38 -3.90 -16.11
C LEU A 94 -4.61 -3.35 -15.38
N PHE A 95 -5.65 -3.08 -16.14
CA PHE A 95 -6.96 -2.67 -15.63
C PHE A 95 -7.96 -3.78 -15.97
N LEU A 96 -8.49 -4.45 -14.94
CA LEU A 96 -9.34 -5.62 -15.09
C LEU A 96 -10.75 -5.30 -14.59
N GLY A 97 -11.73 -5.36 -15.48
CA GLY A 97 -13.14 -5.16 -15.15
C GLY A 97 -13.92 -6.46 -15.09
N LYS A 98 -15.13 -6.43 -15.65
CA LYS A 98 -16.05 -7.56 -15.63
C LYS A 98 -15.58 -8.62 -16.62
N LEU A 99 -14.79 -9.57 -16.15
CA LEU A 99 -14.25 -10.65 -16.98
C LEU A 99 -14.93 -11.99 -16.68
N LYS A 100 -14.92 -12.90 -17.67
CA LYS A 100 -15.15 -14.32 -17.41
C LYS A 100 -13.89 -14.91 -16.77
N THR A 101 -14.07 -15.91 -15.92
CA THR A 101 -12.94 -16.57 -15.24
C THR A 101 -11.91 -17.11 -16.23
N ILE A 102 -12.37 -17.73 -17.33
CA ILE A 102 -11.48 -18.25 -18.39
C ILE A 102 -10.65 -17.14 -19.06
N ASP A 103 -11.24 -15.96 -19.23
CA ASP A 103 -10.61 -14.80 -19.85
C ASP A 103 -9.54 -14.21 -18.91
N ALA A 104 -9.87 -14.09 -17.63
CA ALA A 104 -8.92 -13.67 -16.59
C ALA A 104 -7.73 -14.64 -16.48
N GLN A 105 -8.00 -15.96 -16.43
CA GLN A 105 -6.95 -16.98 -16.40
C GLN A 105 -6.04 -16.88 -17.63
N LYS A 106 -6.62 -16.69 -18.82
CA LYS A 106 -5.87 -16.53 -20.06
C LYS A 106 -4.98 -15.28 -20.04
N ILE A 107 -5.48 -14.16 -19.54
CA ILE A 107 -4.70 -12.92 -19.40
C ILE A 107 -3.55 -13.13 -18.41
N MET A 108 -3.83 -13.68 -17.23
CA MET A 108 -2.82 -13.85 -16.16
C MET A 108 -1.79 -14.95 -16.48
N ALA A 109 -2.08 -15.85 -17.41
CA ALA A 109 -1.16 -16.88 -17.88
C ALA A 109 -0.32 -16.45 -19.11
N ALA A 110 -0.63 -15.30 -19.72
CA ALA A 110 0.05 -14.81 -20.91
C ALA A 110 1.47 -14.33 -20.59
N GLU A 111 2.46 -14.81 -21.33
CA GLU A 111 3.87 -14.43 -21.17
C GLU A 111 4.08 -12.94 -21.41
N GLU A 112 3.46 -12.39 -22.45
CA GLU A 112 3.56 -10.95 -22.76
C GLU A 112 2.98 -10.05 -21.67
N PHE A 113 2.18 -10.61 -20.74
CA PHE A 113 1.63 -9.88 -19.62
C PHE A 113 2.28 -10.25 -18.29
N SER A 114 3.24 -11.17 -18.21
CA SER A 114 3.75 -11.70 -16.94
C SER A 114 4.42 -10.67 -16.02
N ASP A 115 5.04 -9.67 -16.65
CA ASP A 115 5.91 -8.67 -16.01
C ASP A 115 5.14 -7.36 -15.74
N TRP A 116 3.83 -7.46 -15.53
CA TRP A 116 3.04 -6.32 -15.07
C TRP A 116 3.57 -5.82 -13.72
N TYR A 117 3.55 -4.50 -13.56
CA TYR A 117 3.93 -3.83 -12.31
C TYR A 117 2.74 -3.65 -11.39
N ARG A 118 1.59 -3.23 -11.95
CA ARG A 118 0.37 -2.97 -11.18
C ARG A 118 -0.89 -3.53 -11.83
N VAL A 119 -1.78 -4.10 -11.01
CA VAL A 119 -3.17 -4.37 -11.39
C VAL A 119 -4.11 -3.40 -10.67
N ARG A 120 -5.09 -2.86 -11.40
CA ARG A 120 -6.23 -2.12 -10.83
C ARG A 120 -7.54 -2.81 -11.19
N SER A 121 -8.47 -2.90 -10.24
CA SER A 121 -9.85 -3.29 -10.55
C SER A 121 -10.58 -2.16 -11.26
N LEU A 122 -11.59 -2.56 -12.03
CA LEU A 122 -12.66 -1.70 -12.50
C LEU A 122 -13.99 -2.24 -11.98
N PRO A 123 -15.06 -1.42 -12.03
CA PRO A 123 -16.37 -1.85 -11.57
C PRO A 123 -16.82 -3.17 -12.22
N GLY A 124 -17.38 -4.05 -11.41
CA GLY A 124 -17.86 -5.38 -11.79
C GLY A 124 -16.79 -6.46 -11.88
N ILE A 125 -15.57 -6.23 -11.38
CA ILE A 125 -14.56 -7.29 -11.24
C ILE A 125 -15.11 -8.43 -10.37
N LYS A 126 -14.84 -9.67 -10.78
CA LYS A 126 -15.31 -10.86 -10.05
C LYS A 126 -14.26 -11.38 -9.07
N PRO A 127 -14.67 -12.01 -7.94
CA PRO A 127 -13.75 -12.64 -7.01
C PRO A 127 -12.79 -13.65 -7.66
N GLU A 128 -13.23 -14.37 -8.69
CA GLU A 128 -12.40 -15.34 -9.41
C GLU A 128 -11.28 -14.66 -10.21
N THR A 129 -11.55 -13.48 -10.79
CA THR A 129 -10.53 -12.65 -11.45
C THR A 129 -9.50 -12.17 -10.43
N ILE A 130 -9.96 -11.74 -9.25
CA ILE A 130 -9.08 -11.33 -8.15
C ILE A 130 -8.19 -12.50 -7.71
N ARG A 131 -8.75 -13.72 -7.55
CA ARG A 131 -7.94 -14.92 -7.24
C ARG A 131 -6.83 -15.15 -8.27
N CYS A 132 -7.13 -15.03 -9.57
CA CYS A 132 -6.13 -15.17 -10.62
C CYS A 132 -4.98 -14.15 -10.49
N VAL A 133 -5.27 -12.93 -10.02
CA VAL A 133 -4.25 -11.90 -9.74
C VAL A 133 -3.43 -12.28 -8.50
N LEU A 134 -4.11 -12.66 -7.40
CA LEU A 134 -3.44 -13.04 -6.16
C LEU A 134 -2.58 -14.31 -6.29
N ASP A 135 -2.91 -15.21 -7.22
CA ASP A 135 -2.07 -16.39 -7.53
C ASP A 135 -0.68 -16.01 -8.09
N LYS A 136 -0.58 -14.82 -8.69
CA LYS A 136 0.63 -14.24 -9.29
C LYS A 136 1.36 -13.27 -8.37
N ALA A 137 1.11 -13.37 -7.06
CA ALA A 137 1.75 -12.53 -6.06
C ALA A 137 3.28 -12.58 -6.12
N ASP A 138 3.88 -11.41 -6.02
CA ASP A 138 5.33 -11.17 -6.01
C ASP A 138 5.59 -9.82 -5.31
N LEU A 139 6.70 -9.71 -4.58
CA LEU A 139 7.05 -8.51 -3.83
C LEU A 139 7.49 -7.32 -4.69
N ASN A 140 7.60 -7.47 -6.01
CA ASN A 140 7.81 -6.36 -6.97
C ASN A 140 6.52 -5.92 -7.66
N LYS A 141 5.39 -6.54 -7.30
CA LYS A 141 4.07 -6.30 -7.91
C LYS A 141 3.15 -5.58 -6.96
N GLN A 142 2.21 -4.83 -7.53
CA GLN A 142 1.23 -4.04 -6.80
C GLN A 142 -0.18 -4.37 -7.26
N PHE A 143 -1.13 -4.36 -6.34
CA PHE A 143 -2.54 -4.35 -6.73
C PHE A 143 -3.34 -3.36 -5.91
N CYS A 144 -4.33 -2.77 -6.59
CA CYS A 144 -5.24 -1.79 -6.03
C CYS A 144 -6.66 -2.15 -6.42
N PHE A 145 -7.43 -2.67 -5.46
CA PHE A 145 -8.85 -2.91 -5.65
C PHE A 145 -9.64 -1.78 -4.98
N ASP A 146 -9.66 -0.63 -5.64
CA ASP A 146 -10.19 0.63 -5.09
C ASP A 146 -11.70 0.82 -5.30
N GLU A 147 -12.34 -0.13 -5.98
CA GLU A 147 -13.75 -0.06 -6.34
C GLU A 147 -14.64 -0.70 -5.26
N GLU A 148 -15.92 -0.30 -5.20
CA GLU A 148 -16.88 -0.72 -4.17
C GLU A 148 -17.31 -2.21 -4.25
N GLU A 149 -16.70 -3.02 -5.12
CA GLU A 149 -17.00 -4.44 -5.23
C GLU A 149 -16.72 -5.19 -3.92
N LYS A 150 -17.76 -5.84 -3.42
CA LYS A 150 -17.73 -6.59 -2.17
C LYS A 150 -17.28 -8.01 -2.45
N LEU A 151 -16.08 -8.36 -1.99
CA LEU A 151 -15.66 -9.75 -1.92
C LEU A 151 -16.52 -10.52 -0.90
N PRO A 152 -16.82 -11.81 -1.13
CA PRO A 152 -17.51 -12.65 -0.16
C PRO A 152 -16.80 -12.64 1.21
N LEU A 153 -17.55 -12.66 2.32
CA LEU A 153 -16.96 -12.60 3.68
C LEU A 153 -16.12 -13.83 4.05
N ASP A 154 -16.35 -14.95 3.36
CA ASP A 154 -15.61 -16.20 3.44
C ASP A 154 -14.47 -16.28 2.39
N PHE A 155 -14.27 -15.20 1.61
CA PHE A 155 -13.12 -15.11 0.73
C PHE A 155 -11.84 -15.23 1.53
N ALA A 156 -10.92 -16.04 1.04
CA ALA A 156 -9.60 -16.21 1.63
C ALA A 156 -8.59 -16.55 0.53
N HIS A 157 -7.41 -15.97 0.67
CA HIS A 157 -6.27 -16.27 -0.20
C HIS A 157 -4.97 -16.22 0.60
N PRO A 158 -4.11 -17.25 0.53
CA PRO A 158 -2.86 -17.30 1.30
C PRO A 158 -1.83 -16.25 0.86
N LYS A 159 -1.91 -15.81 -0.41
CA LYS A 159 -0.97 -14.82 -0.99
C LYS A 159 -1.51 -13.39 -1.04
N ALA A 160 -2.62 -13.10 -0.35
CA ALA A 160 -3.30 -11.79 -0.44
C ALA A 160 -2.40 -10.60 -0.11
N PHE A 161 -1.40 -10.80 0.75
CA PHE A 161 -0.48 -9.76 1.20
C PHE A 161 0.98 -10.09 0.85
N GLN A 162 1.20 -10.78 -0.27
CA GLN A 162 2.55 -11.08 -0.80
C GLN A 162 2.88 -10.19 -2.00
N PHE A 163 2.54 -8.91 -1.88
CA PHE A 163 2.74 -7.87 -2.89
C PHE A 163 3.50 -6.71 -2.25
N GLU A 164 4.21 -5.92 -3.06
CA GLU A 164 4.84 -4.69 -2.58
C GLU A 164 3.79 -3.76 -1.97
N HIS A 165 2.67 -3.60 -2.69
CA HIS A 165 1.52 -2.80 -2.29
C HIS A 165 0.24 -3.62 -2.47
N ALA A 166 -0.52 -3.77 -1.39
CA ALA A 166 -1.79 -4.47 -1.36
C ALA A 166 -2.90 -3.55 -0.85
N SER A 167 -3.83 -3.15 -1.72
CA SER A 167 -4.97 -2.31 -1.35
C SER A 167 -6.30 -3.01 -1.66
N PHE A 168 -7.18 -3.07 -0.65
CA PHE A 168 -8.55 -3.56 -0.77
C PHE A 168 -9.51 -2.49 -0.24
N HIS A 169 -10.42 -2.00 -1.09
CA HIS A 169 -11.47 -1.08 -0.68
C HIS A 169 -12.45 -1.73 0.30
N ASP A 170 -13.02 -2.90 -0.04
CA ASP A 170 -13.76 -3.75 0.91
C ASP A 170 -12.85 -4.88 1.43
N ALA A 171 -12.39 -4.70 2.66
CA ALA A 171 -11.50 -5.60 3.37
C ALA A 171 -12.21 -6.39 4.48
N ARG A 172 -13.55 -6.42 4.54
CA ARG A 172 -14.29 -7.13 5.62
C ARG A 172 -14.06 -8.64 5.67
N TRP A 173 -13.68 -9.23 4.54
CA TRP A 173 -13.31 -10.64 4.45
C TRP A 173 -11.95 -10.92 5.10
N VAL A 174 -11.05 -9.93 5.20
CA VAL A 174 -9.70 -10.09 5.76
C VAL A 174 -9.78 -10.47 7.23
N LYS A 175 -9.04 -11.52 7.61
CA LYS A 175 -8.95 -11.98 9.01
C LYS A 175 -7.56 -11.75 9.58
N MET A 176 -7.49 -11.59 10.91
CA MET A 176 -6.22 -11.36 11.62
C MET A 176 -5.12 -12.38 11.28
N PRO A 177 -5.38 -13.71 11.18
CA PRO A 177 -4.32 -14.66 10.84
C PRO A 177 -3.60 -14.35 9.53
N GLN A 178 -4.30 -13.82 8.52
CA GLN A 178 -3.67 -13.45 7.24
C GLN A 178 -2.76 -12.23 7.38
N LEU A 179 -3.15 -11.25 8.21
CA LEU A 179 -2.32 -10.07 8.49
C LEU A 179 -1.05 -10.44 9.26
N LEU A 180 -1.11 -11.45 10.14
CA LEU A 180 0.05 -11.91 10.90
C LEU A 180 1.08 -12.66 10.05
N THR A 181 0.73 -13.06 8.82
CA THR A 181 1.65 -13.68 7.85
C THR A 181 2.38 -12.69 6.94
N ILE A 182 2.06 -11.39 7.04
CA ILE A 182 2.71 -10.34 6.24
C ILE A 182 4.20 -10.30 6.56
N LYS A 183 5.03 -10.27 5.52
CA LYS A 183 6.49 -10.21 5.64
C LYS A 183 7.11 -9.39 4.51
N ASP A 184 7.93 -8.42 4.89
CA ASP A 184 8.75 -7.57 4.03
C ASP A 184 7.96 -6.83 2.93
N VAL A 185 6.74 -6.41 3.26
CA VAL A 185 5.84 -5.66 2.37
C VAL A 185 6.06 -4.15 2.52
N TYR A 186 5.93 -3.38 1.44
CA TYR A 186 6.02 -1.93 1.55
C TYR A 186 4.74 -1.37 2.17
N GLU A 187 3.57 -1.69 1.61
CA GLU A 187 2.31 -1.09 2.03
C GLU A 187 1.11 -2.03 1.97
N VAL A 188 0.27 -1.96 3.00
CA VAL A 188 -1.05 -2.61 3.04
C VAL A 188 -2.11 -1.58 3.37
N ARG A 189 -3.16 -1.50 2.56
CA ARG A 189 -4.33 -0.63 2.78
C ARG A 189 -5.60 -1.45 2.84
N LEU A 190 -6.28 -1.36 3.95
CA LEU A 190 -7.61 -1.92 4.16
C LEU A 190 -8.57 -0.74 4.26
N GLY A 191 -9.46 -0.58 3.30
CA GLY A 191 -10.56 0.37 3.41
C GLY A 191 -11.56 -0.13 4.45
N HIS A 192 -12.79 -0.38 4.01
CA HIS A 192 -13.85 -0.87 4.87
C HIS A 192 -13.50 -2.23 5.49
N SER A 193 -13.26 -2.27 6.81
CA SER A 193 -12.79 -3.46 7.51
C SER A 193 -13.68 -3.81 8.72
N ASN A 194 -13.49 -5.02 9.26
CA ASN A 194 -14.15 -5.47 10.50
C ASN A 194 -13.24 -5.31 11.74
N PHE A 195 -12.07 -4.67 11.61
CA PHE A 195 -11.11 -4.56 12.70
C PHE A 195 -11.48 -3.41 13.63
N CYS A 196 -11.68 -3.70 14.92
CA CYS A 196 -11.87 -2.67 15.93
C CYS A 196 -10.51 -2.17 16.47
N CYS A 197 -10.53 -1.15 17.31
CA CYS A 197 -9.32 -0.58 17.90
C CYS A 197 -8.47 -1.62 18.67
N LYS A 198 -9.09 -2.61 19.32
CA LYS A 198 -8.38 -3.69 20.02
C LYS A 198 -7.59 -4.58 19.07
N ASP A 199 -8.19 -4.93 17.95
CA ASP A 199 -7.53 -5.75 16.92
C ASP A 199 -6.33 -5.00 16.33
N ILE A 200 -6.49 -3.71 16.05
CA ILE A 200 -5.43 -2.84 15.56
C ILE A 200 -4.30 -2.73 16.58
N GLY A 201 -4.61 -2.65 17.87
CA GLY A 201 -3.59 -2.66 18.94
C GLY A 201 -2.79 -3.96 18.99
N VAL A 202 -3.43 -5.11 18.76
CA VAL A 202 -2.73 -6.41 18.62
C VAL A 202 -1.78 -6.39 17.43
N LEU A 203 -2.25 -5.92 16.27
CA LEU A 203 -1.44 -5.83 15.06
C LEU A 203 -0.26 -4.86 15.25
N LEU A 204 -0.49 -3.69 15.84
CA LEU A 204 0.55 -2.70 16.11
C LEU A 204 1.69 -3.29 16.95
N ARG A 205 1.36 -3.98 18.05
CA ARG A 205 2.37 -4.66 18.87
C ARG A 205 3.15 -5.68 18.05
N ARG A 206 2.44 -6.51 17.28
CA ARG A 206 3.09 -7.51 16.44
C ARG A 206 4.05 -6.88 15.43
N MET A 207 3.67 -5.79 14.75
CA MET A 207 4.54 -5.10 13.79
C MET A 207 5.82 -4.57 14.45
N LEU A 208 5.70 -4.03 15.66
CA LEU A 208 6.82 -3.48 16.43
C LEU A 208 7.71 -4.55 17.06
N GLU A 209 7.16 -5.72 17.43
CA GLU A 209 7.89 -6.78 18.16
C GLU A 209 8.41 -7.91 17.27
N SER A 210 7.89 -8.08 16.05
CA SER A 210 8.34 -9.13 15.14
C SER A 210 9.82 -8.95 14.76
N GLU A 211 10.54 -10.06 14.61
CA GLU A 211 11.96 -10.05 14.19
C GLU A 211 12.13 -9.53 12.76
N HIS A 212 11.26 -9.97 11.85
CA HIS A 212 11.20 -9.48 10.48
C HIS A 212 10.34 -8.23 10.38
N HIS A 213 10.56 -7.45 9.32
CA HIS A 213 9.68 -6.34 8.98
C HIS A 213 8.36 -6.91 8.44
N MET A 214 7.22 -6.51 9.00
CA MET A 214 5.92 -6.98 8.47
C MET A 214 5.58 -6.13 7.25
N CYS A 215 5.17 -4.88 7.47
CA CYS A 215 5.06 -3.88 6.43
C CYS A 215 5.54 -2.50 6.89
N LYS A 216 5.97 -1.66 5.94
CA LYS A 216 6.43 -0.29 6.24
C LYS A 216 5.27 0.65 6.52
N PHE A 217 4.17 0.49 5.78
CA PHE A 217 2.94 1.24 5.96
C PHE A 217 1.74 0.29 6.04
N PHE A 218 0.90 0.50 7.05
CA PHE A 218 -0.37 -0.18 7.23
C PHE A 218 -1.45 0.86 7.43
N SER A 219 -2.44 0.91 6.55
CA SER A 219 -3.60 1.81 6.68
C SER A 219 -4.87 0.98 6.81
N VAL A 220 -5.76 1.37 7.72
CA VAL A 220 -7.03 0.67 7.97
C VAL A 220 -8.15 1.65 8.32
N THR A 221 -9.33 1.49 7.73
CA THR A 221 -10.57 2.05 8.28
C THR A 221 -11.11 1.11 9.35
N PHE A 222 -11.23 1.59 10.58
CA PHE A 222 -11.61 0.78 11.73
C PHE A 222 -13.13 0.71 11.92
N ALA A 223 -13.59 -0.39 12.51
CA ALA A 223 -14.98 -0.61 12.84
C ALA A 223 -15.32 -0.09 14.26
N GLY A 224 -16.47 0.58 14.37
CA GLY A 224 -16.99 1.08 15.64
C GLY A 224 -16.32 2.37 16.13
N PRO A 225 -16.61 2.80 17.37
CA PRO A 225 -16.08 4.04 17.91
C PRO A 225 -14.57 3.96 18.13
N PHE A 226 -13.88 5.07 17.85
CA PHE A 226 -12.44 5.15 18.08
C PHE A 226 -12.10 5.14 19.58
N GLN A 227 -11.23 4.21 19.99
CA GLN A 227 -10.73 4.09 21.37
C GLN A 227 -9.20 4.02 21.35
N LEU A 228 -8.55 5.18 21.51
CA LEU A 228 -7.08 5.26 21.50
C LEU A 228 -6.42 4.30 22.49
N ALA A 229 -6.99 4.16 23.70
CA ALA A 229 -6.47 3.31 24.77
C ALA A 229 -6.34 1.83 24.35
N ASP A 230 -7.26 1.34 23.52
CA ASP A 230 -7.22 -0.04 23.00
C ASP A 230 -6.09 -0.21 21.97
N VAL A 231 -5.87 0.79 21.11
CA VAL A 231 -4.82 0.76 20.09
C VAL A 231 -3.44 0.79 20.72
N ILE A 232 -3.21 1.67 21.69
CA ILE A 232 -1.89 1.90 22.29
C ILE A 232 -1.60 1.01 23.50
N GLN A 233 -2.49 0.07 23.81
CA GLN A 233 -2.30 -0.82 24.94
C GLN A 233 -0.99 -1.62 24.81
N GLY A 234 -0.19 -1.63 25.86
CA GLY A 234 1.06 -2.40 25.91
C GLY A 234 2.25 -1.79 25.18
N VAL A 235 2.09 -0.65 24.50
CA VAL A 235 3.19 0.10 23.88
C VAL A 235 3.48 1.39 24.64
N VAL A 236 4.71 1.88 24.50
CA VAL A 236 5.09 3.23 24.96
C VAL A 236 4.69 4.20 23.88
N THR A 237 3.96 5.24 24.26
CA THR A 237 3.35 6.18 23.30
C THR A 237 3.63 7.60 23.71
N VAL A 238 4.06 8.43 22.76
CA VAL A 238 4.22 9.87 22.94
C VAL A 238 3.39 10.60 21.89
N LYS A 239 2.48 11.46 22.36
CA LYS A 239 1.63 12.27 21.49
C LYS A 239 2.43 13.43 20.90
N ARG A 240 2.37 13.58 19.58
CA ARG A 240 2.84 14.77 18.86
C ARG A 240 1.70 15.79 18.80
N ARG A 241 2.02 17.06 18.99
CA ARG A 241 1.08 18.16 18.71
C ARG A 241 1.08 18.40 17.20
N SER A 242 0.16 17.76 16.50
CA SER A 242 -0.03 17.89 15.06
C SER A 242 -1.50 17.71 14.68
N ASN A 243 -1.86 18.20 13.49
CA ASN A 243 -3.07 17.82 12.78
C ASN A 243 -2.64 17.17 11.45
N PRO A 244 -2.99 15.90 11.16
CA PRO A 244 -3.75 14.95 11.99
C PRO A 244 -3.03 14.54 13.29
N LEU A 245 -3.76 13.87 14.19
CA LEU A 245 -3.21 13.36 15.45
C LEU A 245 -2.13 12.31 15.15
N MET A 246 -0.90 12.58 15.58
CA MET A 246 0.23 11.67 15.43
C MET A 246 0.78 11.23 16.78
N PHE A 247 1.21 9.99 16.87
CA PHE A 247 1.87 9.42 18.02
C PHE A 247 3.14 8.68 17.60
N LEU A 248 4.19 8.87 18.38
CA LEU A 248 5.38 8.04 18.31
C LEU A 248 5.17 6.84 19.25
N VAL A 249 5.38 5.63 18.74
CA VAL A 249 5.15 4.39 19.48
C VAL A 249 6.39 3.50 19.47
N SER A 250 6.62 2.78 20.56
CA SER A 250 7.72 1.82 20.69
C SER A 250 7.30 0.68 21.62
N PRO A 251 7.84 -0.55 21.43
CA PRO A 251 7.69 -1.62 22.41
C PRO A 251 8.16 -1.19 23.80
N ARG A 252 7.57 -1.81 24.82
CA ARG A 252 8.04 -1.66 26.21
C ARG A 252 9.37 -2.37 26.48
N THR A 253 9.76 -3.32 25.64
CA THR A 253 11.00 -4.07 25.80
C THR A 253 12.22 -3.15 25.66
N LYS A 254 13.24 -3.41 26.49
CA LYS A 254 14.54 -2.75 26.41
C LYS A 254 15.21 -3.16 25.09
N ASN A 255 15.85 -2.21 24.40
CA ASN A 255 16.53 -2.40 23.11
C ASN A 255 15.62 -2.68 21.91
N ALA A 256 14.37 -2.19 21.93
CA ALA A 256 13.49 -2.31 20.76
C ALA A 256 14.13 -1.70 19.51
N ALA A 257 14.44 -2.54 18.53
CA ALA A 257 15.03 -2.11 17.26
C ALA A 257 14.06 -1.26 16.43
N LYS A 258 12.75 -1.41 16.65
CA LYS A 258 11.70 -0.73 15.89
C LYS A 258 11.06 0.42 16.67
N ILE A 259 10.76 1.47 15.94
CA ILE A 259 9.83 2.52 16.35
C ILE A 259 8.70 2.60 15.32
N GLY A 260 7.56 3.10 15.74
CA GLY A 260 6.43 3.32 14.85
C GLY A 260 5.84 4.71 14.99
N TYR A 261 5.14 5.11 13.94
CA TYR A 261 4.35 6.32 13.85
C TYR A 261 2.90 5.92 13.64
N LEU A 262 2.04 6.37 14.55
CA LEU A 262 0.61 6.15 14.51
C LEU A 262 -0.06 7.46 14.13
N THR A 263 -0.71 7.52 12.97
CA THR A 263 -1.49 8.67 12.53
C THR A 263 -2.97 8.32 12.55
N VAL A 264 -3.78 9.14 13.21
CA VAL A 264 -5.23 8.92 13.35
C VAL A 264 -5.98 10.00 12.57
N HIS A 265 -6.84 9.56 11.66
CA HIS A 265 -7.72 10.39 10.85
C HIS A 265 -9.16 10.14 11.31
N LEU A 266 -9.63 10.97 12.25
CA LEU A 266 -10.94 10.77 12.89
C LEU A 266 -12.10 10.94 11.90
N ASP A 267 -11.98 11.90 10.98
CA ASP A 267 -13.02 12.20 9.99
C ASP A 267 -13.27 11.02 9.04
N ASP A 268 -12.20 10.29 8.70
CA ASP A 268 -12.26 9.12 7.81
C ASP A 268 -12.41 7.79 8.56
N SER A 269 -12.54 7.83 9.89
CA SER A 269 -12.48 6.64 10.77
C SER A 269 -11.31 5.72 10.42
N SER A 270 -10.15 6.31 10.10
CA SER A 270 -8.99 5.57 9.60
C SER A 270 -7.74 5.85 10.41
N LEU A 271 -6.81 4.90 10.33
CA LEU A 271 -5.57 4.91 11.08
C LEU A 271 -4.45 4.36 10.21
N THR A 272 -3.31 5.04 10.26
CA THR A 272 -2.09 4.63 9.56
C THR A 272 -1.00 4.33 10.57
N ILE A 273 -0.38 3.17 10.44
CA ILE A 273 0.81 2.73 11.18
C ILE A 273 1.97 2.72 10.20
N SER A 274 3.02 3.47 10.51
CA SER A 274 4.32 3.31 9.85
C SER A 274 5.31 2.73 10.85
N VAL A 275 6.09 1.73 10.45
CA VAL A 275 7.13 1.13 11.30
C VAL A 275 8.47 1.22 10.59
N THR A 276 9.52 1.55 11.34
CA THR A 276 10.89 1.61 10.84
C THR A 276 11.86 1.01 11.86
N ASN A 277 12.87 0.33 11.33
CA ASN A 277 14.02 -0.16 12.07
C ASN A 277 15.30 0.61 11.72
N ASP A 278 15.22 1.60 10.82
CA ASP A 278 16.35 2.45 10.44
C ASP A 278 16.84 3.20 11.69
N ARG A 279 18.13 3.03 12.00
CA ARG A 279 18.75 3.64 13.18
C ARG A 279 19.24 5.04 12.88
N ASP A 280 19.77 5.24 11.69
CA ASP A 280 20.48 6.46 11.32
C ASP A 280 19.46 7.58 11.09
N GLN A 281 18.38 7.27 10.37
CA GLN A 281 17.31 8.26 10.14
C GLN A 281 16.57 8.64 11.42
N GLU A 282 16.47 7.76 12.41
CA GLU A 282 15.56 7.91 13.56
C GLU A 282 16.26 8.14 14.90
N THR A 283 17.50 8.61 14.87
CA THR A 283 18.34 8.81 16.06
C THR A 283 17.65 9.66 17.14
N GLU A 284 17.09 10.81 16.76
CA GLU A 284 16.43 11.73 17.71
C GLU A 284 15.13 11.14 18.28
N ALA A 285 14.33 10.47 17.44
CA ALA A 285 13.07 9.84 17.86
C ALA A 285 13.34 8.73 18.88
N ARG A 286 14.40 7.95 18.65
CA ARG A 286 14.85 6.89 19.57
C ARG A 286 15.35 7.46 20.89
N LYS A 287 16.21 8.48 20.86
CA LYS A 287 16.70 9.16 22.06
C LYS A 287 15.54 9.68 22.90
N TYR A 288 14.57 10.32 22.26
CA TYR A 288 13.37 10.84 22.91
C TYR A 288 12.51 9.73 23.54
N MET A 289 12.28 8.61 22.83
CA MET A 289 11.53 7.47 23.36
C MET A 289 12.21 6.80 24.55
N GLU A 290 13.54 6.68 24.54
CA GLU A 290 14.28 6.10 25.67
C GLU A 290 14.19 6.98 26.93
N LEU A 291 14.18 8.31 26.78
CA LEU A 291 13.93 9.24 27.89
C LEU A 291 12.52 9.07 28.47
N PHE A 292 11.51 8.91 27.60
CA PHE A 292 10.13 8.66 28.01
C PHE A 292 9.96 7.31 28.73
N LYS A 293 10.62 6.25 28.25
CA LYS A 293 10.64 4.95 28.93
C LYS A 293 11.20 5.07 30.35
N LYS A 294 12.33 5.77 30.49
CA LYS A 294 12.96 6.02 31.81
C LYS A 294 12.03 6.78 32.75
N GLU A 295 11.30 7.79 32.26
CA GLU A 295 10.31 8.50 33.09
C GLU A 295 9.21 7.57 33.59
N ILE A 296 8.64 6.75 32.70
CA ILE A 296 7.56 5.82 33.06
C ILE A 296 8.04 4.87 34.15
N ASP A 297 9.24 4.30 33.99
CA ASP A 297 9.85 3.41 34.98
C ASP A 297 10.10 4.12 36.32
N LEU A 298 10.62 5.35 36.30
CA LEU A 298 10.86 6.15 37.51
C LEU A 298 9.56 6.52 38.23
N THR A 299 8.52 6.90 37.48
CA THR A 299 7.21 7.26 38.04
C THR A 299 6.53 6.05 38.67
N ALA A 300 6.62 4.88 38.04
CA ALA A 300 6.14 3.62 38.61
C ALA A 300 6.92 3.25 39.88
N ALA A 301 8.25 3.39 39.86
CA ALA A 301 9.09 3.16 41.03
C ALA A 301 8.70 4.08 42.20
N LEU A 302 8.40 5.36 41.94
CA LEU A 302 7.96 6.32 42.96
C LEU A 302 6.63 5.97 43.62
N LYS A 303 5.65 5.48 42.85
CA LYS A 303 4.33 5.11 43.38
C LYS A 303 4.37 3.89 44.31
N ASN A 304 5.30 2.96 44.07
CA ASN A 304 5.37 1.68 44.78
C ASN A 304 6.25 1.70 46.03
N MET A 305 6.75 2.87 46.43
CA MET A 305 7.86 2.98 47.37
C MET A 305 7.47 3.82 48.59
N SER A 306 7.55 3.22 49.78
CA SER A 306 7.50 3.94 51.08
C SER A 306 8.88 4.54 51.38
N ILE A 307 9.20 5.72 50.85
CA ILE A 307 10.58 6.23 50.91
C ILE A 307 10.80 7.34 51.96
N SER A 308 11.88 7.19 52.74
CA SER A 308 12.52 8.24 53.53
C SER A 308 13.00 9.45 52.71
N ASP A 309 13.11 10.61 53.34
CA ASP A 309 13.34 11.90 52.69
C ASP A 309 14.66 12.01 51.90
N SER A 310 15.69 11.26 52.30
CA SER A 310 17.00 11.20 51.63
C SER A 310 16.92 10.65 50.20
N LYS A 311 16.23 9.52 50.02
CA LYS A 311 16.03 8.90 48.71
C LYS A 311 15.04 9.71 47.86
N LYS A 312 14.02 10.35 48.45
CA LYS A 312 13.15 11.33 47.76
C LYS A 312 13.96 12.50 47.18
N LYS A 313 14.93 13.04 47.93
CA LYS A 313 15.77 14.16 47.48
C LYS A 313 16.68 13.78 46.31
N LYS A 314 17.28 12.58 46.33
CA LYS A 314 18.06 12.05 45.18
C LYS A 314 17.18 11.83 43.95
N MET A 315 15.98 11.27 44.12
CA MET A 315 15.04 11.06 43.00
C MET A 315 14.57 12.38 42.38
N ARG A 316 14.22 13.39 43.18
CA ARG A 316 13.85 14.73 42.68
C ARG A 316 14.95 15.41 41.88
N LYS A 317 16.22 15.18 42.24
CA LYS A 317 17.36 15.68 41.46
C LYS A 317 17.43 14.99 40.10
N PHE A 318 17.14 13.68 40.07
CA PHE A 318 17.08 12.89 38.85
C PHE A 318 15.90 13.29 37.94
N GLU A 319 14.71 13.54 38.51
CA GLU A 319 13.55 14.09 37.78
C GLU A 319 13.90 15.41 37.09
N LYS A 320 14.55 16.34 37.80
CA LYS A 320 14.99 17.62 37.20
C LYS A 320 15.99 17.44 36.05
N MET A 321 16.91 16.50 36.18
CA MET A 321 17.85 16.18 35.08
C MET A 321 17.13 15.59 33.88
N LEU A 322 16.19 14.67 34.12
CA LEU A 322 15.39 14.05 33.07
C LEU A 322 14.50 15.08 32.35
N ASP A 323 13.90 16.01 33.07
CA ASP A 323 13.12 17.11 32.49
C ASP A 323 13.98 18.03 31.62
N ALA A 324 15.22 18.32 32.04
CA ALA A 324 16.15 19.09 31.24
C ALA A 324 16.53 18.35 29.94
N GLU A 325 16.92 17.08 30.04
CA GLU A 325 17.24 16.23 28.88
C GLU A 325 16.06 16.09 27.92
N LYS A 326 14.83 15.98 28.43
CA LYS A 326 13.62 15.95 27.62
C LYS A 326 13.35 17.27 26.92
N LYS A 327 13.56 18.40 27.59
CA LYS A 327 13.33 19.71 26.98
C LYS A 327 14.27 19.90 25.80
N GLU A 328 15.52 19.50 25.96
CA GLU A 328 16.52 19.47 24.89
C GLU A 328 16.14 18.50 23.76
N ALA A 329 15.79 17.25 24.10
CA ALA A 329 15.38 16.24 23.11
C ALA A 329 14.08 16.62 22.38
N THR A 330 13.13 17.28 23.05
CA THR A 330 11.90 17.80 22.43
C THR A 330 12.23 18.91 21.45
N GLN A 331 13.16 19.81 21.80
CA GLN A 331 13.62 20.86 20.88
C GLN A 331 14.36 20.28 19.67
N ALA A 332 15.24 19.29 19.87
CA ALA A 332 15.91 18.58 18.79
C ALA A 332 14.91 17.86 17.87
N MET A 333 13.94 17.16 18.45
CA MET A 333 12.84 16.51 17.72
C MET A 333 11.97 17.48 16.95
N LEU A 334 11.61 18.64 17.53
CA LEU A 334 10.84 19.67 16.83
C LEU A 334 11.61 20.24 15.64
N ARG A 335 12.93 20.45 15.77
CA ARG A 335 13.78 20.87 14.64
C ARG A 335 13.80 19.81 13.54
N TYR A 336 14.07 18.56 13.92
CA TYR A 336 14.07 17.42 13.00
C TYR A 336 12.74 17.27 12.25
N TRP A 337 11.62 17.44 12.96
CA TRP A 337 10.28 17.34 12.39
C TRP A 337 9.84 18.52 11.53
N ASN A 338 10.44 19.70 11.72
CA ASN A 338 10.15 20.90 10.94
C ASN A 338 11.13 21.10 9.78
N THR A 339 12.13 20.24 9.64
CA THR A 339 13.05 20.27 8.51
C THR A 339 12.39 19.59 7.32
N PRO A 340 12.24 20.25 6.17
CA PRO A 340 11.77 19.60 4.94
C PRO A 340 12.70 18.45 4.60
N ARG A 341 12.16 17.25 4.37
CA ARG A 341 12.92 16.15 3.79
C ARG A 341 12.72 16.19 2.28
N GLU A 342 13.83 16.14 1.54
CA GLU A 342 13.87 16.04 0.08
C GLU A 342 13.33 14.69 -0.42
#